data_AF-A0A2V9CV19-F1
#
_entry.id   AF-A0A2V9CV19-F1
#
_cell.length_a   1.000
_cell.length_b   1.000
_cell.length_c   1.000
_cell.angle_alpha   90.00
_cell.angle_beta   90.00
_cell.angle_gamma   90.00
#
_symmetry.space_group_name_H-M   'P 1'
#
loop_
_entity.id
_entity.type
_entity.pdbx_description
1 polymer ?
#
loop_
_entity_poly.entity_id
_entity_poly.type
_entity_poly.pdbx_seq_one_letter_code
_entity_poly.pdbx_strand_id
1 'polypeptide(L)'
;MARTLDVYLHEELVGHLVQDEDGQISFEYLESWLAKPGAAALSQSLPLRKERFPAKECRGFFGGILPEESKREIIARNLGISARNDYAMLEQIGGECAGAVTFIPAGQELPKRIYHYRKLDAKELAGILRELPKRPLLAGEKGIRISLAGAQDKVAVRIEGEEVSLPLGGAPSTHILKPAVERFAGVVFNEALCMTLAAHMNLSAAKVETRKVEDVDYLLVERYDRKQVTI
;
A
#
# COMPACT_ATOMS: atom_id res chain seq x y z
N MET A 1 6.53 -2.73 -26.98
CA MET A 1 7.71 -2.98 -26.12
C MET A 1 7.22 -3.44 -24.76
N ALA A 2 7.81 -4.51 -24.22
CA ALA A 2 7.54 -4.95 -22.87
C ALA A 2 7.93 -3.87 -21.85
N ARG A 3 7.15 -3.76 -20.77
CA ARG A 3 7.40 -2.83 -19.67
C ARG A 3 7.79 -3.61 -18.43
N THR A 4 8.72 -3.08 -17.64
CA THR A 4 9.25 -3.76 -16.45
C THR A 4 9.13 -2.88 -15.22
N LEU A 5 8.62 -3.48 -14.13
CA LEU A 5 8.74 -2.98 -12.77
C LEU A 5 9.79 -3.79 -12.04
N ASP A 6 10.76 -3.09 -11.46
CA ASP A 6 11.66 -3.59 -10.44
C ASP A 6 10.86 -3.81 -9.15
N VAL A 7 10.94 -5.05 -8.65
CA VAL A 7 10.23 -5.47 -7.43
C VAL A 7 11.25 -5.56 -6.31
N TYR A 8 11.08 -4.73 -5.30
CA TYR A 8 11.92 -4.70 -4.11
C TYR A 8 11.22 -5.42 -2.97
N LEU A 9 11.99 -6.14 -2.15
CA LEU A 9 11.60 -6.57 -0.81
C LEU A 9 12.50 -5.85 0.19
N HIS A 10 11.92 -5.02 1.04
CA HIS A 10 12.65 -4.02 1.81
C HIS A 10 13.43 -3.08 0.89
N GLU A 11 14.77 -3.06 0.99
CA GLU A 11 15.65 -2.23 0.17
C GLU A 11 16.35 -3.02 -0.94
N GLU A 12 16.00 -4.29 -1.13
CA GLU A 12 16.71 -5.20 -2.02
C GLU A 12 15.87 -5.55 -3.25
N LEU A 13 16.47 -5.40 -4.43
CA LEU A 13 15.84 -5.82 -5.68
C LEU A 13 15.76 -7.35 -5.72
N VAL A 14 14.55 -7.91 -5.74
CA VAL A 14 14.34 -9.36 -5.69
C VAL A 14 13.96 -9.96 -7.04
N GLY A 15 13.44 -9.14 -7.96
CA GLY A 15 12.93 -9.64 -9.23
C GLY A 15 12.32 -8.56 -10.10
N HIS A 16 11.78 -9.00 -11.23
CA HIS A 16 11.15 -8.15 -12.22
C HIS A 16 9.72 -8.62 -12.49
N LEU A 17 8.76 -7.70 -12.42
CA LEU A 17 7.41 -7.87 -12.91
C LEU A 17 7.35 -7.27 -14.31
N VAL A 18 7.13 -8.10 -15.32
CA VAL A 18 7.13 -7.70 -16.73
C VAL A 18 5.72 -7.77 -17.28
N GLN A 19 5.29 -6.74 -17.99
CA GLN A 19 4.12 -6.79 -18.87
C GLN A 19 4.57 -6.85 -20.33
N ASP A 20 4.16 -7.91 -21.03
CA ASP A 20 4.46 -8.08 -22.45
C ASP A 20 3.55 -7.21 -23.35
N GLU A 21 3.72 -7.34 -24.67
CA GLU A 21 2.98 -6.56 -25.66
C GLU A 21 1.50 -6.93 -25.73
N ASP A 22 1.14 -8.15 -25.30
CA ASP A 22 -0.23 -8.63 -25.20
C ASP A 22 -0.90 -8.22 -23.87
N GLY A 23 -0.16 -7.52 -22.99
CA GLY A 23 -0.62 -7.05 -21.70
C GLY A 23 -0.58 -8.11 -20.59
N GLN A 24 -0.02 -9.30 -20.84
CA GLN A 24 0.13 -10.34 -19.83
C GLN A 24 1.28 -10.03 -18.89
N ILE A 25 1.04 -10.23 -17.60
CA ILE A 25 2.06 -10.05 -16.57
C ILE A 25 2.81 -11.35 -16.33
N SER A 26 4.10 -11.25 -16.04
CA SER A 26 4.92 -12.37 -15.58
C SER A 26 5.97 -11.87 -14.59
N PHE A 27 6.37 -12.71 -13.65
CA PHE A 27 7.32 -12.35 -12.62
C PHE A 27 8.51 -13.32 -12.62
N GLU A 28 9.72 -12.80 -12.43
CA GLU A 28 10.91 -13.62 -12.26
C GLU A 28 11.77 -13.07 -11.13
N TYR A 29 12.29 -13.98 -10.29
CA TYR A 29 13.29 -13.63 -9.30
C TYR A 29 14.65 -13.40 -9.97
N LEU A 30 15.44 -12.50 -9.40
CA LEU A 30 16.84 -12.34 -9.79
C LEU A 30 17.67 -13.55 -9.36
N GLU A 31 18.61 -13.96 -10.20
CA GLU A 31 19.58 -15.01 -9.85
C GLU A 31 20.38 -14.64 -8.59
N SER A 32 20.71 -13.35 -8.43
CA SER A 32 21.39 -12.83 -7.23
C SER A 32 20.55 -12.99 -5.96
N TRP A 33 19.22 -12.82 -6.06
CA TRP A 33 18.31 -13.05 -4.93
C TRP A 33 18.19 -14.55 -4.62
N LEU A 34 18.03 -15.38 -5.64
CA LEU A 34 17.94 -16.84 -5.48
C LEU A 34 19.21 -17.46 -4.88
N ALA A 35 20.39 -16.90 -5.19
CA ALA A 35 21.66 -17.35 -4.64
C ALA A 35 21.93 -16.83 -3.21
N LYS A 36 21.12 -15.89 -2.70
CA LYS A 36 21.35 -15.26 -1.41
C LYS A 36 20.97 -16.23 -0.27
N PRO A 37 21.88 -16.50 0.70
CA PRO A 37 21.53 -17.23 1.91
C PRO A 37 20.41 -16.51 2.68
N GLY A 38 19.35 -17.25 3.01
CA GLY A 38 18.19 -16.70 3.70
C GLY A 38 17.26 -15.86 2.82
N ALA A 39 17.36 -15.97 1.49
CA ALA A 39 16.38 -15.37 0.58
C ALA A 39 14.95 -15.78 0.97
N ALA A 40 14.04 -14.81 0.93
CA ALA A 40 12.62 -15.02 1.19
C ALA A 40 11.83 -14.94 -0.12
N ALA A 41 10.81 -15.79 -0.24
CA ALA A 41 9.82 -15.66 -1.29
C ALA A 41 8.94 -14.43 -1.02
N LEU A 42 8.55 -13.71 -2.08
CA LEU A 42 7.56 -12.62 -2.02
C LEU A 42 6.21 -13.13 -1.48
N SER A 43 5.83 -14.35 -1.84
CA SER A 43 4.59 -14.99 -1.44
C SER A 43 4.76 -16.50 -1.37
N GLN A 44 3.97 -17.15 -0.54
CA GLN A 44 3.84 -18.61 -0.57
C GLN A 44 3.30 -19.13 -1.92
N SER A 45 2.55 -18.28 -2.64
CA SER A 45 2.09 -18.58 -4.01
C SER A 45 3.15 -18.35 -5.09
N LEU A 46 4.27 -17.69 -4.74
CA LEU A 46 5.40 -17.40 -5.62
C LEU A 46 6.70 -17.89 -4.96
N PRO A 47 6.86 -19.22 -4.74
CA PRO A 47 8.03 -19.76 -4.05
C PRO A 47 9.34 -19.44 -4.79
N LEU A 48 10.48 -19.50 -4.11
CA LEU A 48 11.76 -19.26 -4.78
C LEU A 48 12.03 -20.33 -5.84
N ARG A 49 12.11 -19.92 -7.10
CA ARG A 49 12.49 -20.76 -8.24
C ARG A 49 13.12 -19.92 -9.35
N LYS A 50 13.86 -20.57 -10.25
CA LYS A 50 14.51 -19.92 -11.38
C LYS A 50 13.52 -19.62 -12.51
N GLU A 51 12.52 -20.48 -12.67
CA GLU A 51 11.52 -20.37 -13.73
C GLU A 51 10.58 -19.20 -13.49
N ARG A 52 10.34 -18.43 -14.56
CA ARG A 52 9.37 -17.34 -14.57
C ARG A 52 7.98 -17.82 -14.14
N PHE A 53 7.29 -16.99 -13.38
CA PHE A 53 5.89 -17.12 -13.03
C PHE A 53 5.02 -16.55 -14.15
N PRO A 54 4.16 -17.35 -14.80
CA PRO A 54 3.22 -16.86 -15.79
C PRO A 54 2.07 -16.07 -15.14
N ALA A 55 1.28 -15.38 -15.96
CA ALA A 55 0.19 -14.51 -15.52
C ALA A 55 -0.78 -15.17 -14.54
N LYS A 56 -1.08 -16.45 -14.74
CA LYS A 56 -2.01 -17.22 -13.88
C LYS A 56 -1.50 -17.33 -12.45
N GLU A 57 -0.19 -17.56 -12.25
CA GLU A 57 0.43 -17.64 -10.92
C GLU A 57 0.59 -16.25 -10.30
N CYS A 58 0.88 -15.24 -11.12
CA CYS A 58 1.07 -13.85 -10.70
C CYS A 58 -0.21 -13.19 -10.15
N ARG A 59 -1.37 -13.52 -10.72
CA ARG A 59 -2.64 -12.80 -10.46
C ARG A 59 -3.00 -12.69 -8.98
N GLY A 60 -2.79 -13.76 -8.20
CA GLY A 60 -3.18 -13.79 -6.79
C GLY A 60 -2.41 -12.79 -5.95
N PHE A 61 -1.08 -12.77 -6.08
CA PHE A 61 -0.22 -11.89 -5.28
C PHE A 61 -0.30 -10.43 -5.72
N PHE A 62 -0.03 -10.15 -7.00
CA PHE A 62 0.04 -8.78 -7.50
C PHE A 62 -1.32 -8.09 -7.49
N GLY A 63 -2.39 -8.83 -7.81
CA GLY A 63 -3.76 -8.33 -7.70
C GLY A 63 -4.20 -8.12 -6.24
N GLY A 64 -3.72 -8.95 -5.32
CA GLY A 64 -4.06 -8.88 -3.88
C GLY A 64 -3.38 -7.75 -3.11
N ILE A 65 -2.37 -7.10 -3.69
CA ILE A 65 -1.75 -5.88 -3.12
C ILE A 65 -2.56 -4.62 -3.47
N LEU A 66 -3.38 -4.71 -4.52
CA LEU A 66 -4.13 -3.59 -5.05
C LEU A 66 -5.47 -3.39 -4.32
N PRO A 67 -6.05 -2.18 -4.39
CA PRO A 67 -7.40 -1.92 -3.90
C PRO A 67 -8.45 -2.79 -4.60
N GLU A 68 -9.56 -3.04 -3.91
CA GLU A 68 -10.61 -3.94 -4.36
C GLU A 68 -11.85 -3.19 -4.87
N GLU A 69 -12.69 -3.91 -5.61
CA GLU A 69 -14.05 -3.50 -6.02
C GLU A 69 -14.15 -2.07 -6.59
N SER A 70 -15.08 -1.27 -6.08
CA SER A 70 -15.37 0.09 -6.55
C SER A 70 -14.19 1.04 -6.41
N LYS A 71 -13.31 0.85 -5.40
CA LYS A 71 -12.14 1.71 -5.17
C LYS A 71 -11.15 1.56 -6.31
N ARG A 72 -10.96 0.32 -6.78
CA ARG A 72 -10.11 0.00 -7.92
C ARG A 72 -10.55 0.73 -9.19
N GLU A 73 -11.85 0.74 -9.47
CA GLU A 73 -12.43 1.43 -10.63
C GLU A 73 -12.26 2.96 -10.55
N ILE A 74 -12.43 3.55 -9.36
CA ILE A 74 -12.25 4.99 -9.14
C ILE A 74 -10.78 5.38 -9.34
N ILE A 75 -9.84 4.61 -8.77
CA ILE A 75 -8.41 4.84 -8.92
C ILE A 75 -8.00 4.77 -10.39
N ALA A 76 -8.44 3.72 -11.09
CA ALA A 76 -8.13 3.54 -12.50
C ALA A 76 -8.61 4.73 -13.35
N ARG A 77 -9.84 5.21 -13.09
CA ARG A 77 -10.39 6.41 -13.74
C ARG A 77 -9.57 7.66 -13.45
N ASN A 78 -9.21 7.90 -12.19
CA ASN A 78 -8.43 9.07 -11.79
C ASN A 78 -7.02 9.07 -12.40
N LEU A 79 -6.46 7.90 -12.64
CA LEU A 79 -5.14 7.71 -13.26
C LEU A 79 -5.18 7.59 -14.79
N GLY A 80 -6.35 7.51 -15.41
CA GLY A 80 -6.49 7.31 -16.85
C GLY A 80 -6.00 5.93 -17.34
N ILE A 81 -6.09 4.91 -16.49
CA ILE A 81 -5.66 3.53 -16.80
C ILE A 81 -6.85 2.56 -16.77
N SER A 82 -6.66 1.34 -17.27
CA SER A 82 -7.65 0.28 -17.13
C SER A 82 -7.63 -0.32 -15.73
N ALA A 83 -8.80 -0.48 -15.10
CA ALA A 83 -8.93 -1.14 -13.80
C ALA A 83 -8.48 -2.61 -13.83
N ARG A 84 -8.47 -3.24 -15.02
CA ARG A 84 -8.02 -4.63 -15.23
C ARG A 84 -6.52 -4.77 -15.47
N ASN A 85 -5.79 -3.66 -15.55
CA ASN A 85 -4.36 -3.67 -15.79
C ASN A 85 -3.59 -3.53 -14.47
N ASP A 86 -3.37 -4.66 -13.79
CA ASP A 86 -2.64 -4.74 -12.51
C ASP A 86 -1.26 -4.11 -12.60
N TYR A 87 -0.54 -4.35 -13.71
CA TYR A 87 0.78 -3.76 -13.96
C TYR A 87 0.71 -2.23 -13.94
N ALA A 88 -0.19 -1.64 -14.73
CA ALA A 88 -0.33 -0.18 -14.80
C ALA A 88 -0.75 0.40 -13.44
N MET A 89 -1.55 -0.32 -12.67
CA MET A 89 -1.92 0.11 -11.33
C MET A 89 -0.74 0.09 -10.37
N LEU A 90 0.03 -1.00 -10.33
CA LEU A 90 1.26 -1.09 -9.52
C LEU A 90 2.31 -0.07 -9.93
N GLU A 91 2.44 0.20 -11.24
CA GLU A 91 3.31 1.25 -11.76
C GLU A 91 2.95 2.62 -11.17
N GLN A 92 1.66 2.93 -11.02
CA GLN A 92 1.23 4.21 -10.47
C GLN A 92 1.26 4.23 -8.93
N ILE A 93 0.71 3.21 -8.26
CA ILE A 93 0.45 3.25 -6.81
C ILE A 93 1.26 2.25 -5.97
N GLY A 94 2.14 1.45 -6.58
CA GLY A 94 2.92 0.40 -5.90
C GLY A 94 4.17 0.89 -5.16
N GLY A 95 4.30 2.19 -4.85
CA GLY A 95 5.49 2.74 -4.19
C GLY A 95 5.55 2.47 -2.68
N GLU A 96 4.39 2.33 -2.04
CA GLU A 96 4.24 2.00 -0.63
C GLU A 96 3.05 1.05 -0.46
N CYS A 97 3.32 -0.23 -0.22
CA CYS A 97 2.34 -1.31 -0.23
C CYS A 97 2.10 -1.95 1.15
N ALA A 98 1.09 -2.80 1.26
CA ALA A 98 1.03 -3.79 2.34
C ALA A 98 2.25 -4.73 2.29
N GLY A 99 2.80 -5.07 3.46
CA GLY A 99 4.05 -5.80 3.58
C GLY A 99 5.27 -4.94 3.22
N ALA A 100 6.35 -5.58 2.83
CA ALA A 100 7.64 -4.93 2.56
C ALA A 100 7.96 -4.81 1.06
N VAL A 101 6.96 -4.94 0.19
CA VAL A 101 7.16 -4.93 -1.26
C VAL A 101 7.01 -3.52 -1.83
N THR A 102 7.89 -3.17 -2.76
CA THR A 102 7.85 -1.89 -3.48
C THR A 102 8.05 -2.11 -4.98
N PHE A 103 7.27 -1.41 -5.80
CA PHE A 103 7.27 -1.50 -7.26
C PHE A 103 7.76 -0.20 -7.89
N ILE A 104 8.79 -0.30 -8.72
CA ILE A 104 9.45 0.86 -9.31
C ILE A 104 9.64 0.61 -10.81
N PRO A 105 9.32 1.56 -11.70
CA PRO A 105 9.65 1.43 -13.12
C PRO A 105 11.14 1.15 -13.31
N ALA A 106 11.47 0.13 -14.11
CA ALA A 106 12.84 -0.29 -14.32
C ALA A 106 13.72 0.89 -14.75
N GLY A 107 14.90 0.99 -14.14
CA GLY A 107 15.84 2.09 -14.36
C GLY A 107 15.57 3.36 -13.53
N GLN A 108 14.51 3.39 -12.72
CA GLN A 108 14.36 4.39 -11.64
C GLN A 108 14.98 3.87 -10.35
N GLU A 109 15.56 4.77 -9.55
CA GLU A 109 16.16 4.38 -8.26
C GLU A 109 15.07 4.18 -7.19
N LEU A 110 15.26 3.17 -6.33
CA LEU A 110 14.58 3.09 -5.04
C LEU A 110 14.88 4.38 -4.25
N PRO A 111 13.87 5.02 -3.62
CA PRO A 111 14.11 6.19 -2.78
C PRO A 111 15.20 5.90 -1.76
N LYS A 112 16.32 6.61 -1.85
CA LYS A 112 17.40 6.54 -0.87
C LYS A 112 16.81 6.91 0.50
N ARG A 113 17.36 6.36 1.59
CA ARG A 113 16.90 6.46 3.01
C ARG A 113 16.51 7.85 3.54
N ILE A 114 16.69 8.91 2.76
CA ILE A 114 16.11 10.23 3.00
C ILE A 114 14.65 10.20 2.53
N TYR A 115 13.78 9.68 3.39
CA TYR A 115 12.35 9.70 3.13
C TYR A 115 11.76 11.09 3.28
N HIS A 116 10.91 11.46 2.34
CA HIS A 116 10.19 12.73 2.37
C HIS A 116 8.76 12.53 2.85
N TYR A 117 8.34 13.42 3.73
CA TYR A 117 6.99 13.44 4.28
C TYR A 117 6.41 14.84 4.18
N ARG A 118 5.15 14.96 3.74
CA ARG A 118 4.41 16.22 3.76
C ARG A 118 3.57 16.27 5.03
N LYS A 119 3.94 17.15 5.95
CA LYS A 119 3.15 17.44 7.15
C LYS A 119 1.78 17.97 6.75
N LEU A 120 0.75 17.54 7.47
CA LEU A 120 -0.62 17.98 7.27
C LEU A 120 -1.08 18.80 8.47
N ASP A 121 -1.68 19.96 8.21
CA ASP A 121 -2.47 20.62 9.24
C ASP A 121 -3.85 19.95 9.40
N ALA A 122 -4.61 20.39 10.41
CA ALA A 122 -5.93 19.82 10.70
C ALA A 122 -6.93 19.98 9.54
N LYS A 123 -6.88 21.11 8.83
CA LYS A 123 -7.79 21.41 7.73
C LYS A 123 -7.45 20.58 6.49
N GLU A 124 -6.17 20.44 6.18
CA GLU A 124 -5.68 19.57 5.12
C GLU A 124 -6.01 18.10 5.39
N LEU A 125 -5.78 17.63 6.61
CA LEU A 125 -6.12 16.26 7.01
C LEU A 125 -7.63 16.00 6.89
N ALA A 126 -8.47 16.90 7.41
CA ALA A 126 -9.92 16.77 7.26
C ALA A 126 -10.35 16.81 5.79
N GLY A 127 -9.75 17.67 4.98
CA GLY A 127 -9.98 17.74 3.53
C GLY A 127 -9.66 16.42 2.83
N ILE A 128 -8.50 15.84 3.10
CA ILE A 128 -8.07 14.53 2.59
C ILE A 128 -9.08 13.45 2.96
N LEU A 129 -9.44 13.35 4.25
CA LEU A 129 -10.35 12.30 4.71
C LEU A 129 -11.73 12.39 4.06
N ARG A 130 -12.24 13.60 3.83
CA ARG A 130 -13.51 13.82 3.09
C ARG A 130 -13.39 13.51 1.60
N GLU A 131 -12.20 13.62 1.01
CA GLU A 131 -11.97 13.36 -0.42
C GLU A 131 -11.80 11.86 -0.72
N LEU A 132 -11.41 11.02 0.24
CA LEU A 132 -11.11 9.60 0.04
C LEU A 132 -12.17 8.80 -0.74
N PRO A 133 -13.49 8.99 -0.52
CA PRO A 133 -14.50 8.29 -1.32
C PRO A 133 -14.40 8.57 -2.82
N LYS A 134 -13.92 9.75 -3.22
CA LYS A 134 -13.75 10.20 -4.61
C LYS A 134 -12.31 10.01 -5.12
N ARG A 135 -11.32 10.08 -4.24
CA ARG A 135 -9.90 9.84 -4.53
C ARG A 135 -9.30 8.84 -3.53
N PRO A 136 -9.58 7.54 -3.68
CA PRO A 136 -9.08 6.52 -2.76
C PRO A 136 -7.55 6.52 -2.75
N LEU A 137 -6.95 6.39 -1.56
CA LEU A 137 -5.50 6.40 -1.33
C LEU A 137 -4.78 7.65 -1.88
N LEU A 138 -5.52 8.72 -2.18
CA LEU A 138 -5.00 9.91 -2.88
C LEU A 138 -4.37 9.59 -4.24
N ALA A 139 -4.83 8.53 -4.92
CA ALA A 139 -4.29 8.13 -6.21
C ALA A 139 -4.38 9.26 -7.25
N GLY A 140 -3.25 9.50 -7.92
CA GLY A 140 -3.08 10.59 -8.89
C GLY A 140 -2.55 11.89 -8.27
N GLU A 141 -2.43 12.00 -6.95
CA GLU A 141 -1.78 13.13 -6.31
C GLU A 141 -0.25 13.05 -6.48
N LYS A 142 0.37 14.18 -6.83
CA LYS A 142 1.81 14.23 -7.15
C LYS A 142 2.65 13.76 -5.97
N GLY A 143 3.45 12.72 -6.20
CA GLY A 143 4.35 12.16 -5.20
C GLY A 143 3.70 11.13 -4.27
N ILE A 144 2.41 10.85 -4.39
CA ILE A 144 1.72 9.81 -3.62
C ILE A 144 1.63 8.53 -4.44
N ARG A 145 2.19 7.43 -3.92
CA ARG A 145 2.16 6.10 -4.55
C ARG A 145 1.83 5.03 -3.50
N ILE A 146 0.61 5.06 -2.97
CA ILE A 146 0.17 4.18 -1.88
C ILE A 146 -0.77 3.09 -2.43
N SER A 147 -0.51 1.83 -2.09
CA SER A 147 -1.39 0.69 -2.36
C SER A 147 -1.76 -0.04 -1.09
N LEU A 148 -3.05 -0.09 -0.77
CA LEU A 148 -3.59 -0.87 0.33
C LEU A 148 -4.84 -1.62 -0.13
N ALA A 149 -4.89 -2.92 0.14
CA ALA A 149 -6.03 -3.77 -0.17
C ALA A 149 -7.26 -3.47 0.69
N GLY A 150 -8.40 -4.06 0.31
CA GLY A 150 -9.71 -3.91 0.96
C GLY A 150 -10.58 -2.77 0.41
N ALA A 151 -11.88 -2.85 0.71
CA ALA A 151 -12.91 -1.99 0.10
C ALA A 151 -13.21 -0.67 0.84
N GLN A 152 -12.86 -0.57 2.13
CA GLN A 152 -13.13 0.63 2.94
C GLN A 152 -12.20 1.79 2.55
N ASP A 153 -12.72 3.01 2.61
CA ASP A 153 -11.92 4.22 2.50
C ASP A 153 -10.80 4.24 3.54
N LYS A 154 -9.58 4.49 3.06
CA LYS A 154 -8.39 4.55 3.91
C LYS A 154 -7.28 5.34 3.24
N VAL A 155 -6.31 5.76 4.03
CA VAL A 155 -5.05 6.33 3.57
C VAL A 155 -3.92 5.93 4.51
N ALA A 156 -2.73 5.72 3.97
CA ALA A 156 -1.53 5.44 4.76
C ALA A 156 -0.82 6.74 5.10
N VAL A 157 -0.42 6.91 6.37
CA VAL A 157 0.25 8.11 6.87
C VAL A 157 1.44 7.73 7.75
N ARG A 158 2.37 8.66 7.94
CA ARG A 158 3.36 8.62 9.01
C ARG A 158 2.83 9.41 10.20
N ILE A 159 2.90 8.80 11.37
CA ILE A 159 2.66 9.44 12.67
C ILE A 159 3.98 9.57 13.42
N GLU A 160 4.25 10.77 13.93
CA GLU A 160 5.37 11.08 14.84
C GLU A 160 4.85 11.98 15.97
N GLY A 161 4.62 11.40 17.15
CA GLY A 161 3.87 12.07 18.21
C GLY A 161 2.43 12.37 17.77
N GLU A 162 2.04 13.65 17.79
CA GLU A 162 0.74 14.12 17.30
C GLU A 162 0.78 14.51 15.81
N GLU A 163 1.95 14.52 15.18
CA GLU A 163 2.10 14.97 13.80
C GLU A 163 1.65 13.89 12.81
N VAL A 164 0.76 14.29 11.89
CA VAL A 164 0.32 13.46 10.77
C VAL A 164 0.97 13.95 9.48
N SER A 165 1.62 13.03 8.76
CA SER A 165 2.28 13.35 7.48
C SER A 165 1.97 12.32 6.40
N LEU A 166 1.88 12.77 5.15
CA LEU A 166 1.79 11.87 4.00
C LEU A 166 3.17 11.42 3.55
N PRO A 167 3.36 10.11 3.27
CA PRO A 167 4.57 9.62 2.65
C PRO A 167 4.66 10.09 1.19
N LEU A 168 5.83 10.60 0.79
CA LEU A 168 6.12 11.00 -0.58
C LEU A 168 7.13 10.05 -1.23
N GLY A 169 6.96 9.83 -2.53
CA GLY A 169 7.94 9.11 -3.37
C GLY A 169 8.11 7.63 -3.03
N GLY A 170 7.20 7.02 -2.25
CA GLY A 170 7.37 5.65 -1.75
C GLY A 170 8.01 5.56 -0.36
N ALA A 171 8.06 6.67 0.38
CA ALA A 171 8.39 6.62 1.80
C ALA A 171 7.45 5.68 2.57
N PRO A 172 7.95 4.93 3.58
CA PRO A 172 7.12 4.04 4.36
C PRO A 172 6.15 4.83 5.25
N SER A 173 4.90 4.42 5.26
CA SER A 173 3.91 4.85 6.25
C SER A 173 4.04 4.05 7.55
N THR A 174 3.45 4.54 8.64
CA THR A 174 3.41 3.83 9.93
C THR A 174 2.01 3.51 10.40
N HIS A 175 1.00 4.21 9.86
CA HIS A 175 -0.39 4.04 10.27
C HIS A 175 -1.33 4.06 9.05
N ILE A 176 -2.52 3.51 9.25
CA ILE A 176 -3.63 3.59 8.31
C ILE A 176 -4.74 4.38 9.00
N LEU A 177 -5.23 5.42 8.33
CA LEU A 177 -6.42 6.16 8.75
C LEU A 177 -7.63 5.57 8.04
N LYS A 178 -8.68 5.26 8.80
CA LYS A 178 -9.97 4.80 8.28
C LYS A 178 -11.08 5.76 8.72
N PRO A 179 -11.54 6.69 7.87
CA PRO A 179 -12.58 7.64 8.26
C PRO A 179 -13.93 6.95 8.44
N ALA A 180 -14.83 7.64 9.15
CA ALA A 180 -16.24 7.34 9.11
C ALA A 180 -16.77 7.37 7.67
N VAL A 181 -17.67 6.44 7.35
CA VAL A 181 -18.34 6.36 6.05
C VAL A 181 -19.84 6.51 6.24
N GLU A 182 -20.49 7.29 5.38
CA GLU A 182 -21.93 7.59 5.50
C GLU A 182 -22.80 6.33 5.53
N ARG A 183 -22.40 5.30 4.77
CA ARG A 183 -23.15 4.04 4.66
C ARG A 183 -23.23 3.26 5.97
N PHE A 184 -22.22 3.38 6.85
CA PHE A 184 -22.11 2.58 8.06
C PHE A 184 -21.88 3.50 9.26
N ALA A 185 -22.98 4.01 9.82
CA ALA A 185 -22.95 4.84 11.02
C ALA A 185 -22.20 4.14 12.16
N GLY A 186 -21.25 4.85 12.76
CA GLY A 186 -20.47 4.34 13.88
C GLY A 186 -19.41 3.28 13.55
N VAL A 187 -19.09 3.03 12.26
CA VAL A 187 -18.08 2.02 11.86
C VAL A 187 -16.73 2.20 12.54
N VAL A 188 -16.29 3.45 12.74
CA VAL A 188 -15.04 3.80 13.43
C VAL A 188 -15.06 3.27 14.87
N PHE A 189 -16.14 3.56 15.60
CA PHE A 189 -16.29 3.15 17.00
C PHE A 189 -16.52 1.65 17.14
N ASN A 190 -17.23 1.04 16.19
CA ASN A 190 -17.43 -0.41 16.15
C ASN A 190 -16.08 -1.13 16.01
N GLU A 191 -15.27 -0.74 15.02
CA GLU A 191 -13.95 -1.36 14.81
C GLU A 191 -13.03 -1.10 16.01
N ALA A 192 -13.03 0.12 16.57
CA ALA A 192 -12.27 0.43 17.79
C ALA A 192 -12.65 -0.47 18.97
N LEU A 193 -13.95 -0.68 19.20
CA LEU A 193 -14.46 -1.55 20.27
C LEU A 193 -14.00 -3.00 20.06
N CYS A 194 -14.17 -3.55 18.86
CA CYS A 194 -13.78 -4.92 18.54
C CYS A 194 -12.28 -5.15 18.71
N MET A 195 -11.46 -4.24 18.18
CA MET A 195 -10.00 -4.34 18.27
C MET A 195 -9.50 -4.18 19.70
N THR A 196 -10.09 -3.24 20.46
CA THR A 196 -9.76 -3.04 21.88
C THR A 196 -10.16 -4.26 22.71
N LEU A 197 -11.35 -4.82 22.49
CA LEU A 197 -11.80 -6.03 23.17
C LEU A 197 -10.88 -7.21 22.84
N ALA A 198 -10.51 -7.41 21.57
CA ALA A 198 -9.59 -8.47 21.16
C ALA A 198 -8.25 -8.38 21.92
N ALA A 199 -7.69 -7.17 22.04
CA ALA A 199 -6.47 -6.94 22.82
C ALA A 199 -6.66 -7.27 24.32
N HIS A 200 -7.78 -6.87 24.93
CA HIS A 200 -8.10 -7.21 26.33
C HIS A 200 -8.31 -8.72 26.55
N MET A 201 -8.71 -9.44 25.50
CA MET A 201 -8.83 -10.90 25.49
C MET A 201 -7.51 -11.61 25.15
N ASN A 202 -6.39 -10.89 25.10
CA ASN A 202 -5.07 -11.42 24.72
C ASN A 202 -5.01 -12.02 23.30
N LEU A 203 -5.89 -11.58 22.39
CA LEU A 203 -5.79 -11.90 20.97
C LEU A 203 -4.81 -10.94 20.30
N SER A 204 -4.05 -11.44 19.32
CA SER A 204 -3.20 -10.58 18.49
C SER A 204 -4.05 -9.65 17.64
N ALA A 205 -4.05 -8.37 18.01
CA ALA A 205 -4.76 -7.30 17.32
C ALA A 205 -3.83 -6.10 17.12
N ALA A 206 -4.00 -5.38 16.00
CA ALA A 206 -3.29 -4.13 15.78
C ALA A 206 -3.70 -3.09 16.83
N LYS A 207 -2.76 -2.23 17.23
CA LYS A 207 -3.09 -1.09 18.10
C LYS A 207 -3.94 -0.09 17.33
N VAL A 208 -5.02 0.35 17.96
CA VAL A 208 -5.94 1.32 17.36
C VAL A 208 -6.27 2.46 18.32
N GLU A 209 -6.61 3.61 17.77
CA GLU A 209 -7.07 4.78 18.50
C GLU A 209 -8.15 5.49 17.69
N THR A 210 -9.24 5.90 18.34
CA THR A 210 -10.25 6.78 17.70
C THR A 210 -9.80 8.22 17.83
N ARG A 211 -9.68 8.92 16.71
CA ARG A 211 -9.38 10.35 16.67
C ARG A 211 -10.44 11.10 15.88
N LYS A 212 -10.46 12.42 16.08
CA LYS A 212 -11.33 13.33 15.36
C LYS A 212 -10.53 14.52 14.85
N VAL A 213 -10.81 14.94 13.63
CA VAL A 213 -10.28 16.18 13.05
C VAL A 213 -11.44 16.95 12.43
N GLU A 214 -11.62 18.20 12.86
CA GLU A 214 -12.83 18.98 12.55
C GLU A 214 -14.11 18.19 12.87
N ASP A 215 -14.90 17.82 11.86
CA ASP A 215 -16.14 17.04 11.95
C ASP A 215 -15.95 15.55 11.57
N VAL A 216 -14.74 15.12 11.19
CA VAL A 216 -14.46 13.76 10.71
C VAL A 216 -13.87 12.90 11.81
N ASP A 217 -14.64 11.90 12.25
CA ASP A 217 -14.12 10.80 13.07
C ASP A 217 -13.35 9.81 12.19
N TYR A 218 -12.22 9.30 12.69
CA TYR A 218 -11.43 8.27 12.02
C TYR A 218 -10.76 7.33 13.00
N LEU A 219 -10.57 6.09 12.56
CA LEU A 219 -9.75 5.11 13.27
C LEU A 219 -8.30 5.25 12.80
N LEU A 220 -7.41 5.48 13.74
CA LEU A 220 -5.97 5.37 13.56
C LEU A 220 -5.54 3.94 13.86
N VAL A 221 -4.94 3.26 12.89
CA VAL A 221 -4.48 1.86 13.03
C VAL A 221 -2.97 1.80 12.86
N GLU A 222 -2.24 1.32 13.86
CA GLU A 222 -0.79 1.10 13.77
C GLU A 222 -0.48 -0.09 12.85
N ARG A 223 0.42 0.13 11.89
CA ARG A 223 0.81 -0.90 10.92
C ARG A 223 1.74 -1.92 11.56
N TYR A 224 1.26 -3.15 11.73
CA TYR A 224 2.05 -4.27 12.25
C TYR A 224 3.13 -4.77 11.28
N ASP A 225 3.04 -4.40 10.00
CA ASP A 225 4.01 -4.73 8.96
C ASP A 225 5.10 -3.67 8.81
N ARG A 226 5.23 -2.78 9.80
CA ARG A 226 6.25 -1.74 9.89
C ARG A 226 6.93 -1.82 11.25
N LYS A 227 8.22 -1.48 11.30
CA LYS A 227 8.97 -1.29 12.53
C LYS A 227 9.65 0.07 12.47
N GLN A 228 9.39 0.92 13.45
CA GLN A 228 10.18 2.13 13.61
C GLN A 228 11.58 1.71 14.05
N VAL A 229 12.58 1.98 13.21
CA VAL A 229 13.98 1.87 13.59
C VAL A 229 14.38 3.23 14.11
N THR A 230 14.52 3.37 15.42
CA THR A 230 15.22 4.53 16.00
C THR A 230 16.68 4.40 15.57
N ILE A 231 17.14 5.36 14.75
CA ILE A 231 18.55 5.49 14.38
C ILE A 231 19.26 6.31 15.45
#